data_AF-A0A6C0CV08-F1
#
_entry.id   AF-A0A6C0CV08-F1
#
_cell.length_a   1.000
_cell.length_b   1.000
_cell.length_c   1.000
_cell.angle_alpha   90.00
_cell.angle_beta   90.00
_cell.angle_gamma   90.00
#
_symmetry.space_group_name_H-M   'P 1'
#
loop_
_entity.id
_entity.type
_entity.pdbx_description
1 polymer ?
#
loop_
_entity_poly.entity_id
_entity_poly.type
_entity_poly.pdbx_seq_one_letter_code
_entity_poly.pdbx_strand_id
1 'polypeptide(L)'
;MSQCVGIKKCGARCTVIVIGETPNPRCGTHMATMFKVGPNNIRRNELALVNTREKRLLLDSFQGPALNTALREQQIKYLTDLQSLEKQIDKETEENGGNDADFPFVERERARWAAERARRRAAFEERQARRAALIAREARRNAFIERQAHLAAQNAGGELAQLAADRQNVHTAVVVEKVKRTVETVLTIIVPPEYQTETLKTPGEIILECRLTKESAWQMMAKYCADDDIYEMGRGIYARVLNSVWQYIKTSPHAADLKNILAVELKDNIGMCAQGNLSRLCNILSGYLEGVDTEAKSKNENIGERFSALLNIDDLQQRLEAGQRILEELDVPLEERGHWIDALT
;
A
#
# COMPACT_ATOMS: atom_id res chain seq x y z
N MET A 1 46.94 0.67 28.48
CA MET A 1 45.89 -0.18 27.88
C MET A 1 44.66 -0.12 28.76
N SER A 2 43.49 0.17 28.21
CA SER A 2 42.25 0.31 28.97
C SER A 2 41.14 -0.55 28.37
N GLN A 3 40.28 -1.10 29.22
CA GLN A 3 39.13 -1.86 28.76
C GLN A 3 38.09 -0.92 28.16
N CYS A 4 37.45 -1.34 27.06
CA CYS A 4 36.39 -0.58 26.43
C CYS A 4 35.23 -0.33 27.41
N VAL A 5 34.82 0.94 27.54
CA VAL A 5 33.72 1.34 28.45
C VAL A 5 32.32 1.05 27.89
N GLY A 6 32.21 0.65 26.62
CA GLY A 6 30.92 0.46 25.96
C GLY A 6 30.13 -0.74 26.48
N ILE A 7 28.80 -0.67 26.36
CA ILE A 7 27.89 -1.76 26.72
C ILE A 7 27.40 -2.48 25.46
N LYS A 8 27.55 -3.80 25.43
CA LYS A 8 27.06 -4.66 24.33
C LYS A 8 25.52 -4.66 24.34
N LYS A 9 24.91 -5.06 23.21
CA LYS A 9 23.44 -5.25 23.09
C LYS A 9 22.82 -6.20 24.14
N CYS A 10 23.61 -7.09 24.73
CA CYS A 10 23.17 -7.96 25.82
C CYS A 10 23.22 -7.32 27.21
N GLY A 11 23.59 -6.03 27.33
CA GLY A 11 23.74 -5.31 28.60
C GLY A 11 25.05 -5.63 29.35
N ALA A 12 25.95 -6.41 28.76
CA ALA A 12 27.27 -6.70 29.35
C ALA A 12 28.32 -5.68 28.95
N ARG A 13 29.28 -5.41 29.83
CA ARG A 13 30.43 -4.55 29.52
C ARG A 13 31.25 -5.15 28.38
N CYS A 14 31.75 -4.29 27.51
CA CYS A 14 32.66 -4.69 26.45
C CYS A 14 33.97 -5.23 27.04
N THR A 15 34.47 -6.32 26.48
CA THR A 15 35.72 -6.98 26.92
C THR A 15 36.91 -6.63 26.04
N VAL A 16 36.70 -5.82 25.00
CA VAL A 16 37.75 -5.42 24.06
C VAL A 16 38.71 -4.45 24.75
N ILE A 17 40.01 -4.72 24.65
CA ILE A 17 41.07 -3.84 25.13
C ILE A 17 41.36 -2.78 24.07
N VAL A 18 41.36 -1.51 24.47
CA VAL A 18 41.70 -0.37 23.62
C VAL A 18 43.16 0.01 23.89
N ILE A 19 43.93 0.13 22.80
CA ILE A 19 45.35 0.52 22.82
C ILE A 19 45.41 2.02 22.53
N GLY A 20 45.96 2.80 23.48
CA GLY A 20 46.07 4.26 23.40
C GLY A 20 45.53 4.97 24.65
N GLU A 21 45.97 6.21 24.88
CA GLU A 21 45.45 7.11 25.92
C GLU A 21 44.35 7.98 25.34
N THR A 22 43.11 7.52 25.46
CA THR A 22 41.93 8.34 25.18
C THR A 22 41.12 8.51 26.46
N PRO A 23 40.61 9.71 26.76
CA PRO A 23 39.82 9.97 27.96
C PRO A 23 38.52 9.13 28.05
N ASN A 24 38.05 8.56 26.93
CA ASN A 24 36.88 7.68 26.89
C ASN A 24 37.14 6.46 25.98
N PRO A 25 37.80 5.40 26.47
CA PRO A 25 38.27 4.31 25.63
C PRO A 25 37.11 3.45 25.14
N ARG A 26 36.73 3.63 23.87
CA ARG A 26 35.71 2.82 23.17
C ARG A 26 36.36 2.10 22.00
N CYS A 27 36.02 0.82 21.79
CA CYS A 27 36.49 0.09 20.61
C CYS A 27 35.81 0.62 19.33
N GLY A 28 36.37 0.31 18.16
CA GLY A 28 35.90 0.83 16.87
C GLY A 28 34.39 0.65 16.62
N THR A 29 33.80 -0.48 17.05
CA THR A 29 32.36 -0.75 16.92
C THR A 29 31.51 0.19 17.78
N HIS A 30 31.92 0.43 19.03
CA HIS A 30 31.22 1.36 19.92
C HIS A 30 31.45 2.82 19.51
N MET A 31 32.63 3.14 18.95
CA MET A 31 32.89 4.45 18.34
C MET A 31 31.98 4.69 17.14
N ALA A 32 31.82 3.72 16.24
CA ALA A 32 30.91 3.83 15.09
C ALA A 32 29.45 4.06 15.52
N THR A 33 29.03 3.40 16.61
CA THR A 33 27.69 3.60 17.19
C THR A 33 27.56 4.99 17.79
N MET A 34 28.55 5.45 18.56
CA MET A 34 28.60 6.80 19.11
C MET A 34 28.54 7.87 18.01
N PHE A 35 29.26 7.67 16.91
CA PHE A 35 29.22 8.58 15.77
C PHE A 35 27.88 8.58 15.02
N LYS A 36 27.04 7.57 15.23
CA LYS A 36 25.71 7.48 14.63
C LYS A 36 24.65 8.17 15.49
N VAL A 37 24.65 7.93 16.80
CA VAL A 37 23.55 8.33 17.70
C VAL A 37 23.87 9.54 18.59
N GLY A 38 25.15 9.89 18.74
CA GLY A 38 25.60 10.94 19.64
C GLY A 38 26.12 10.43 20.99
N PRO A 39 27.01 11.20 21.65
CA PRO A 39 27.63 10.84 22.93
C PRO A 39 26.69 10.78 24.15
N ASN A 40 25.63 11.59 24.20
CA ASN A 40 24.68 11.56 25.33
C ASN A 40 23.63 10.47 25.10
N ASN A 41 23.13 10.37 23.87
CA ASN A 41 22.18 9.33 23.49
C ASN A 41 22.76 7.91 23.64
N ILE A 42 24.05 7.70 23.34
CA ILE A 42 24.67 6.39 23.58
C ILE A 42 24.70 6.04 25.08
N ARG A 43 24.97 6.99 25.97
CA ARG A 43 24.95 6.77 27.43
C ARG A 43 23.55 6.34 27.91
N ARG A 44 22.49 7.02 27.44
CA ARG A 44 21.10 6.66 27.74
C ARG A 44 20.76 5.25 27.26
N ASN A 45 21.13 4.94 26.02
CA ASN A 45 20.92 3.61 25.43
C ASN A 45 21.67 2.51 26.20
N GLU A 46 22.91 2.76 26.59
CA GLU A 46 23.73 1.82 27.36
C GLU A 46 23.13 1.57 28.75
N LEU A 47 22.65 2.62 29.43
CA LEU A 47 21.95 2.48 30.71
C LEU A 47 20.67 1.64 30.58
N ALA A 48 19.90 1.86 29.51
CA ALA A 48 18.71 1.07 29.22
C ALA A 48 19.06 -0.41 28.98
N LEU A 49 20.13 -0.71 28.23
CA LEU A 49 20.59 -2.08 27.99
C LEU A 49 21.02 -2.79 29.28
N VAL A 50 21.72 -2.09 30.18
CA VAL A 50 22.06 -2.62 31.50
C VAL A 50 20.79 -2.96 32.28
N ASN A 51 19.83 -2.04 32.34
CA ASN A 51 18.56 -2.28 33.04
C ASN A 51 17.78 -3.47 32.45
N THR A 52 17.73 -3.61 31.12
CA THR A 52 17.09 -4.77 30.47
C THR A 52 17.76 -6.09 30.88
N ARG A 53 19.10 -6.11 30.99
CA ARG A 53 19.84 -7.29 31.45
C ARG A 53 19.53 -7.60 32.91
N GLU A 54 19.57 -6.61 33.80
CA GLU A 54 19.27 -6.80 35.22
C GLU A 54 17.85 -7.33 35.44
N LYS A 55 16.86 -6.77 34.74
CA LYS A 55 15.47 -7.30 34.78
C LYS A 55 15.39 -8.76 34.34
N ARG A 56 16.15 -9.15 33.32
CA ARG A 56 16.21 -10.55 32.87
C ARG A 56 16.80 -11.45 33.95
N LEU A 57 17.91 -11.04 34.57
CA LEU A 57 18.52 -11.80 35.66
C LEU A 57 17.58 -11.96 36.86
N LEU A 58 16.78 -10.93 37.17
CA LEU A 58 15.77 -11.00 38.22
C LEU A 58 14.64 -11.98 37.86
N LEU A 59 14.16 -11.96 36.61
CA LEU A 59 13.17 -12.93 36.12
C LEU A 59 13.67 -14.37 36.21
N ASP A 60 14.97 -14.59 35.98
CA ASP A 60 15.59 -15.91 36.09
C ASP A 60 15.79 -16.35 37.55
N SER A 61 15.95 -15.40 38.48
CA SER A 61 16.34 -15.66 39.88
C SER A 61 15.18 -15.68 40.88
N PHE A 62 14.05 -15.03 40.58
CA PHE A 62 12.92 -14.85 41.49
C PHE A 62 11.59 -15.27 40.87
N GLN A 63 10.64 -15.66 41.70
CA GLN A 63 9.27 -16.00 41.30
C GLN A 63 8.24 -15.38 42.25
N GLY A 64 6.99 -15.23 41.78
CA GLY A 64 5.86 -14.80 42.60
C GLY A 64 6.02 -13.39 43.19
N PRO A 65 5.54 -13.13 44.41
CA PRO A 65 5.56 -11.80 45.03
C PRO A 65 6.97 -11.19 45.19
N ALA A 66 8.00 -12.01 45.45
CA ALA A 66 9.39 -11.55 45.57
C ALA A 66 9.93 -10.98 44.25
N LEU A 67 9.55 -11.55 43.11
CA LEU A 67 9.91 -11.04 41.79
C LEU A 67 9.34 -9.63 41.56
N ASN A 68 8.08 -9.40 41.94
CA ASN A 68 7.43 -8.10 41.78
C ASN A 68 8.13 -7.00 42.59
N THR A 69 8.54 -7.32 43.83
CA THR A 69 9.31 -6.40 44.67
C THR A 69 10.67 -6.10 44.04
N ALA A 70 11.42 -7.13 43.63
CA ALA A 70 12.74 -6.96 43.01
C ALA A 70 12.68 -6.16 41.69
N LEU A 71 11.67 -6.42 40.84
CA LEU A 71 11.47 -5.64 39.61
C LEU A 71 11.12 -4.18 39.90
N ARG A 72 10.35 -3.91 40.95
CA ARG A 72 10.01 -2.54 41.37
C ARG A 72 11.24 -1.80 41.89
N GLU A 73 12.05 -2.44 42.72
CA GLU A 73 13.34 -1.89 43.20
C GLU A 73 14.29 -1.59 42.04
N GLN A 74 14.42 -2.53 41.10
CA GLN A 74 15.24 -2.32 39.90
C GLN A 74 14.72 -1.20 39.01
N GLN A 75 13.39 -1.04 38.91
CA GLN A 75 12.80 0.09 38.19
C GLN A 75 13.10 1.43 38.87
N ILE A 76 13.03 1.49 40.21
CA ILE A 76 13.38 2.70 40.98
C ILE A 76 14.86 3.03 40.74
N LYS A 77 15.76 2.05 40.88
CA LYS A 77 17.19 2.21 40.63
C LYS A 77 17.47 2.77 39.24
N TYR A 78 16.87 2.18 38.20
CA TYR A 78 17.02 2.66 36.82
C TYR A 78 16.57 4.12 36.65
N LEU A 79 15.44 4.51 37.25
CA LEU A 79 14.95 5.88 37.17
C LEU A 79 15.88 6.86 37.91
N THR A 80 16.42 6.48 39.06
CA THR A 80 17.42 7.27 39.79
C THR A 80 18.71 7.43 38.99
N ASP A 81 19.23 6.34 38.42
CA ASP A 81 20.43 6.36 37.58
C ASP A 81 20.21 7.24 36.33
N LEU A 82 19.04 7.13 35.69
CA LEU A 82 18.67 7.96 34.54
C LEU A 82 18.59 9.44 34.94
N GLN A 83 17.96 9.77 36.06
CA GLN A 83 17.89 11.15 36.54
C GLN A 83 19.29 11.71 36.85
N SER A 84 20.17 10.90 37.45
CA SER A 84 21.56 11.29 37.69
C SER A 84 22.31 11.53 36.38
N LEU A 85 22.07 10.69 35.37
CA LEU A 85 22.66 10.84 34.04
C LEU A 85 22.18 12.11 33.35
N GLU A 86 20.87 12.41 33.38
CA GLU A 86 20.33 13.65 32.79
C GLU A 86 20.95 14.88 33.45
N LYS A 87 21.05 14.93 34.79
CA LYS A 87 21.73 16.03 35.50
C LYS A 87 23.19 16.21 35.09
N GLN A 88 23.91 15.11 34.83
CA GLN A 88 25.28 15.19 34.32
C GLN A 88 25.30 15.77 32.91
N ILE A 89 24.40 15.33 32.04
CA ILE A 89 24.29 15.84 30.66
C ILE A 89 23.93 17.33 30.65
N ASP A 90 23.01 17.76 31.50
CA ASP A 90 22.64 19.18 31.63
C ASP A 90 23.85 20.01 32.05
N LYS A 91 24.58 19.56 33.08
CA LYS A 91 25.80 20.23 33.54
C LYS A 91 26.89 20.28 32.46
N GLU A 92 27.14 19.16 31.76
CA GLU A 92 28.09 19.10 30.64
C GLU A 92 27.68 20.03 29.49
N THR A 93 26.36 20.19 29.25
CA THR A 93 25.81 21.09 28.23
C THR A 93 25.99 22.54 28.64
N GLU A 94 25.76 22.89 29.90
CA GLU A 94 26.04 24.21 30.47
C GLU A 94 27.54 24.57 30.38
N GLU A 95 28.42 23.63 30.75
CA GLU A 95 29.88 23.76 30.64
C GLU A 95 30.33 23.96 29.18
N ASN A 96 29.60 23.40 28.22
CA ASN A 96 29.83 23.58 26.78
C ASN A 96 29.14 24.83 26.19
N GLY A 97 28.80 25.82 27.03
CA GLY A 97 28.18 27.07 26.61
C GLY A 97 26.74 26.91 26.10
N GLY A 98 26.03 25.88 26.56
CA GLY A 98 24.66 25.55 26.14
C GLY A 98 24.57 24.73 24.85
N ASN A 99 25.70 24.31 24.28
CA ASN A 99 25.71 23.50 23.07
C ASN A 99 25.55 22.00 23.39
N ASP A 100 24.42 21.42 22.99
CA ASP A 100 24.19 19.97 23.12
C ASP A 100 25.14 19.18 22.21
N ALA A 101 25.94 18.29 22.82
CA ALA A 101 26.89 17.44 22.12
C ALA A 101 26.22 16.46 21.13
N ASP A 102 24.93 16.14 21.32
CA ASP A 102 24.15 15.31 20.39
C ASP A 102 23.62 16.10 19.18
N PHE A 103 23.57 17.44 19.25
CA PHE A 103 22.94 18.28 18.23
C PHE A 103 23.41 18.01 16.79
N PRO A 104 24.73 17.91 16.49
CA PRO A 104 25.19 17.61 15.13
C PRO A 104 24.75 16.23 14.62
N PHE A 105 24.53 15.26 15.52
CA PHE A 105 24.08 13.91 15.18
C PHE A 105 22.58 13.91 14.88
N VAL A 106 21.81 14.60 15.73
CA VAL A 106 20.37 14.81 15.56
C VAL A 106 20.07 15.55 14.26
N GLU A 107 20.84 16.59 13.92
CA GLU A 107 20.68 17.30 12.64
C GLU A 107 20.98 16.40 11.43
N ARG A 108 22.07 15.62 11.45
CA ARG A 108 22.37 14.67 10.36
C ARG A 108 21.28 13.63 10.19
N GLU A 109 20.69 13.15 11.29
CA GLU A 109 19.56 12.25 11.23
C GLU A 109 18.30 12.94 10.68
N ARG A 110 17.95 14.13 11.17
CA ARG A 110 16.83 14.93 10.64
C ARG A 110 16.98 15.22 9.15
N ALA A 111 18.18 15.55 8.68
CA ALA A 111 18.47 15.79 7.27
C ALA A 111 18.27 14.52 6.43
N ARG A 112 18.73 13.35 6.91
CA ARG A 112 18.48 12.06 6.25
C ARG A 112 16.98 11.75 6.15
N TRP A 113 16.23 11.92 7.24
CA TRP A 113 14.78 11.73 7.25
C TRP A 113 14.05 12.72 6.35
N ALA A 114 14.49 13.98 6.29
CA ALA A 114 13.94 14.98 5.40
C ALA A 114 14.17 14.62 3.92
N ALA A 115 15.38 14.19 3.56
CA ALA A 115 15.72 13.75 2.22
C ALA A 115 14.91 12.50 1.81
N GLU A 116 14.76 11.53 2.70
CA GLU A 116 13.94 10.34 2.46
C GLU A 116 12.46 10.69 2.26
N ARG A 117 11.90 11.58 3.09
CA ARG A 117 10.53 12.09 2.91
C ARG A 117 10.36 12.84 1.60
N ALA A 118 11.36 13.61 1.17
CA ALA A 118 11.33 14.32 -0.11
C ALA A 118 11.33 13.33 -1.29
N ARG A 119 12.17 12.29 -1.26
CA ARG A 119 12.19 11.22 -2.26
C ARG A 119 10.84 10.50 -2.37
N ARG A 120 10.24 10.17 -1.22
CA ARG A 120 8.92 9.51 -1.19
C ARG A 120 7.82 10.40 -1.75
N ARG A 121 7.84 11.70 -1.46
CA ARG A 121 6.89 12.68 -2.05
C ARG A 121 7.07 12.80 -3.55
N ALA A 122 8.30 12.97 -4.03
CA ALA A 122 8.59 13.05 -5.46
C ALA A 122 8.13 11.79 -6.21
N ALA A 123 8.40 10.59 -5.67
CA ALA A 123 7.94 9.34 -6.27
C ALA A 123 6.41 9.19 -6.26
N PHE A 124 5.73 9.73 -5.25
CA PHE A 124 4.27 9.74 -5.20
C PHE A 124 3.67 10.73 -6.21
N GLU A 125 4.22 11.94 -6.29
CA GLU A 125 3.83 12.96 -7.27
C GLU A 125 4.06 12.46 -8.70
N GLU A 126 5.17 11.78 -8.97
CA GLU A 126 5.45 11.17 -10.27
C GLU A 126 4.41 10.09 -10.62
N ARG A 127 4.06 9.22 -9.67
CA ARG A 127 3.00 8.22 -9.87
C ARG A 127 1.65 8.86 -10.13
N GLN A 128 1.29 9.92 -9.38
CA GLN A 128 0.06 10.67 -9.62
C GLN A 128 0.05 11.33 -10.99
N ALA A 129 1.16 11.95 -11.41
CA ALA A 129 1.29 12.57 -12.72
C ALA A 129 1.16 11.54 -13.85
N ARG A 130 1.78 10.36 -13.72
CA ARG A 130 1.63 9.26 -14.68
C ARG A 130 0.18 8.78 -14.79
N ARG A 131 -0.51 8.62 -13.65
CA ARG A 131 -1.93 8.25 -13.62
C ARG A 131 -2.81 9.34 -14.25
N ALA A 132 -2.58 10.61 -13.93
CA ALA A 132 -3.31 11.73 -14.51
C ALA A 132 -3.09 11.85 -16.03
N ALA A 133 -1.87 11.61 -16.52
CA ALA A 133 -1.56 11.59 -17.94
C ALA A 133 -2.28 10.46 -18.69
N LEU A 134 -2.35 9.27 -18.08
CA LEU A 134 -3.13 8.15 -18.61
C LEU A 134 -4.62 8.48 -18.70
N ILE A 135 -5.21 8.99 -17.61
CA ILE A 135 -6.61 9.42 -17.58
C ILE A 135 -6.88 10.51 -18.63
N ALA A 136 -5.98 11.50 -18.77
CA ALA A 136 -6.14 12.55 -19.77
C ALA A 136 -6.00 12.05 -21.21
N ARG A 137 -5.20 11.00 -21.44
CA ARG A 137 -5.08 10.33 -22.74
C ARG A 137 -6.35 9.53 -23.05
N GLU A 138 -6.88 8.81 -22.07
CA GLU A 138 -8.15 8.08 -22.17
C GLU A 138 -9.33 9.04 -22.40
N ALA A 139 -9.41 10.14 -21.65
CA ALA A 139 -10.45 11.15 -21.83
C ALA A 139 -10.44 11.76 -23.24
N ARG A 140 -9.25 12.08 -23.78
CA ARG A 140 -9.12 12.56 -25.17
C ARG A 140 -9.55 11.50 -26.19
N ARG A 141 -9.20 10.23 -25.96
CA ARG A 141 -9.61 9.11 -26.79
C ARG A 141 -11.13 8.93 -26.76
N ASN A 142 -11.74 8.95 -25.57
CA ASN A 142 -13.18 8.81 -25.38
C ASN A 142 -13.92 9.97 -26.04
N ALA A 143 -13.46 11.22 -25.88
CA ALA A 143 -14.07 12.37 -26.54
C ALA A 143 -14.04 12.27 -28.07
N PHE A 144 -12.97 11.71 -28.65
CA PHE A 144 -12.90 11.46 -30.09
C PHE A 144 -13.89 10.37 -30.53
N ILE A 145 -13.97 9.28 -29.79
CA ILE A 145 -14.88 8.16 -30.06
C ILE A 145 -16.35 8.59 -29.88
N GLU A 146 -16.68 9.31 -28.80
CA GLU A 146 -18.01 9.87 -28.56
C GLU A 146 -18.43 10.80 -29.69
N ARG A 147 -17.51 11.63 -30.21
CA ARG A 147 -17.79 12.50 -31.34
C ARG A 147 -18.09 11.70 -32.62
N GLN A 148 -17.37 10.61 -32.88
CA GLN A 148 -17.69 9.71 -34.00
C GLN A 148 -18.99 8.93 -33.80
N ALA A 149 -19.23 8.42 -32.59
CA ALA A 149 -20.45 7.70 -32.24
C ALA A 149 -21.68 8.62 -32.30
N HIS A 150 -21.55 9.89 -31.91
CA HIS A 150 -22.62 10.87 -32.03
C HIS A 150 -22.95 11.17 -33.50
N LEU A 151 -21.94 11.28 -34.37
CA LEU A 151 -22.12 11.43 -35.82
C LEU A 151 -22.78 10.18 -36.42
N ALA A 152 -22.38 8.98 -36.00
CA ALA A 152 -23.00 7.73 -36.44
C ALA A 152 -24.44 7.55 -35.92
N ALA A 153 -24.72 7.95 -34.68
CA ALA A 153 -26.06 7.88 -34.07
C ALA A 153 -27.03 8.91 -34.64
N GLN A 154 -26.54 10.11 -35.02
CA GLN A 154 -27.32 11.07 -35.81
C GLN A 154 -27.73 10.50 -37.17
N ASN A 155 -26.90 9.62 -37.75
CA ASN A 155 -27.20 8.94 -39.01
C ASN A 155 -28.09 7.70 -38.84
N ALA A 156 -28.17 7.09 -37.65
CA ALA A 156 -28.83 5.80 -37.41
C ALA A 156 -30.18 5.89 -36.65
N GLY A 157 -30.53 7.03 -36.05
CA GLY A 157 -31.87 7.31 -35.51
C GLY A 157 -32.33 6.41 -34.35
N GLY A 158 -32.01 6.79 -33.09
CA GLY A 158 -32.73 6.29 -31.91
C GLY A 158 -31.98 6.42 -30.58
N GLU A 159 -32.67 6.88 -29.52
CA GLU A 159 -32.15 7.04 -28.14
C GLU A 159 -31.64 5.72 -27.51
N LEU A 160 -32.18 4.57 -27.90
CA LEU A 160 -31.72 3.24 -27.45
C LEU A 160 -30.34 2.86 -27.99
N ALA A 161 -30.01 3.28 -29.22
CA ALA A 161 -28.70 3.05 -29.81
C ALA A 161 -27.61 3.89 -29.13
N GLN A 162 -27.97 5.08 -28.63
CA GLN A 162 -27.07 5.93 -27.84
C GLN A 162 -26.75 5.32 -26.47
N LEU A 163 -27.73 4.68 -25.81
CA LEU A 163 -27.52 4.01 -24.52
C LEU A 163 -26.65 2.74 -24.64
N ALA A 164 -26.79 2.00 -25.74
CA ALA A 164 -25.98 0.81 -26.04
C ALA A 164 -24.56 1.15 -26.51
N ALA A 165 -24.35 2.32 -27.10
CA ALA A 165 -23.04 2.82 -27.53
C ALA A 165 -22.23 3.48 -26.39
N ASP A 166 -22.85 3.69 -25.21
CA ASP A 166 -22.19 4.25 -24.03
C ASP A 166 -21.21 3.23 -23.41
N ARG A 167 -19.94 3.37 -23.77
CA ARG A 167 -18.83 2.55 -23.27
C ARG A 167 -18.39 2.92 -21.84
N GLN A 168 -18.89 4.01 -21.25
CA GLN A 168 -18.65 4.33 -19.84
C GLN A 168 -19.65 3.64 -18.91
N ASN A 169 -20.64 2.94 -19.48
CA ASN A 169 -21.63 2.22 -18.72
C ASN A 169 -20.99 0.98 -18.04
N VAL A 170 -20.75 1.12 -16.73
CA VAL A 170 -20.29 0.04 -15.83
C VAL A 170 -21.30 -1.10 -15.70
N HIS A 171 -22.47 -1.00 -16.33
CA HIS A 171 -23.48 -2.05 -16.45
C HIS A 171 -23.41 -2.82 -17.78
N THR A 172 -22.36 -2.65 -18.59
CA THR A 172 -22.16 -3.52 -19.77
C THR A 172 -21.85 -4.95 -19.35
N ALA A 173 -22.45 -5.94 -20.05
CA ALA A 173 -22.31 -7.36 -19.72
C ALA A 173 -20.84 -7.82 -19.62
N VAL A 174 -19.96 -7.24 -20.46
CA VAL A 174 -18.52 -7.53 -20.46
C VAL A 174 -17.83 -7.07 -19.17
N VAL A 175 -18.17 -5.87 -18.67
CA VAL A 175 -17.60 -5.35 -17.42
C VAL A 175 -18.13 -6.15 -16.23
N VAL A 176 -19.42 -6.50 -16.24
CA VAL A 176 -20.04 -7.33 -15.20
C VAL A 176 -19.37 -8.70 -15.14
N GLU A 177 -19.21 -9.38 -16.27
CA GLU A 177 -18.60 -10.72 -16.33
C GLU A 177 -17.15 -10.71 -15.84
N LYS A 178 -16.41 -9.64 -16.15
CA LYS A 178 -15.05 -9.47 -15.65
C LYS A 178 -15.01 -9.27 -14.14
N VAL A 179 -15.90 -8.43 -13.60
CA VAL A 179 -16.00 -8.22 -12.15
C VAL A 179 -16.38 -9.53 -11.46
N LYS A 180 -17.29 -10.33 -12.03
CA LYS A 180 -17.62 -11.67 -11.51
C LYS A 180 -16.39 -12.57 -11.41
N ARG A 181 -15.62 -12.70 -12.50
CA ARG A 181 -14.38 -13.51 -12.51
C ARG A 181 -13.34 -13.03 -11.49
N THR A 182 -13.18 -11.72 -11.36
CA THR A 182 -12.30 -11.15 -10.35
C THR A 182 -12.79 -11.46 -8.95
N VAL A 183 -14.09 -11.31 -8.68
CA VAL A 183 -14.69 -11.66 -7.39
C VAL A 183 -14.47 -13.13 -7.06
N GLU A 184 -14.68 -14.04 -8.02
CA GLU A 184 -14.41 -15.47 -7.83
C GLU A 184 -12.95 -15.73 -7.45
N THR A 185 -12.02 -15.08 -8.14
CA THR A 185 -10.57 -15.16 -7.84
C THR A 185 -10.26 -14.63 -6.44
N VAL A 186 -10.88 -13.51 -6.05
CA VAL A 186 -10.69 -12.94 -4.71
C VAL A 186 -11.26 -13.84 -3.63
N LEU A 187 -12.38 -14.53 -3.90
CA LEU A 187 -13.01 -15.45 -2.95
C LEU A 187 -12.23 -16.76 -2.74
N THR A 188 -11.20 -17.06 -3.55
CA THR A 188 -10.30 -18.20 -3.26
C THR A 188 -9.35 -17.92 -2.09
N ILE A 189 -9.25 -16.66 -1.64
CA ILE A 189 -8.41 -16.27 -0.51
C ILE A 189 -9.02 -16.83 0.77
N ILE A 190 -8.22 -17.58 1.53
CA ILE A 190 -8.68 -18.24 2.75
C ILE A 190 -8.97 -17.19 3.83
N VAL A 191 -10.23 -17.11 4.26
CA VAL A 191 -10.67 -16.24 5.36
C VAL A 191 -10.83 -17.06 6.65
N PRO A 192 -10.09 -16.76 7.72
CA PRO A 192 -10.24 -17.43 9.00
C PRO A 192 -11.66 -17.26 9.57
N PRO A 193 -12.19 -18.23 10.36
CA PRO A 193 -13.54 -18.17 10.92
C PRO A 193 -13.83 -16.89 11.70
N GLU A 194 -12.84 -16.33 12.41
CA GLU A 194 -12.97 -15.08 13.17
C GLU A 194 -13.15 -13.81 12.32
N TYR A 195 -13.04 -13.91 11.00
CA TYR A 195 -13.20 -12.82 10.02
C TYR A 195 -14.36 -13.08 9.05
N GLN A 196 -15.17 -14.12 9.30
CA GLN A 196 -16.37 -14.37 8.51
C GLN A 196 -17.45 -13.33 8.81
N THR A 197 -18.46 -13.25 7.94
CA THR A 197 -19.44 -12.15 7.86
C THR A 197 -20.27 -11.93 9.13
N GLU A 198 -20.34 -12.90 10.04
CA GLU A 198 -20.97 -12.75 11.36
C GLU A 198 -20.15 -11.89 12.33
N THR A 199 -18.89 -11.62 12.00
CA THR A 199 -17.97 -10.82 12.81
C THR A 199 -17.81 -9.42 12.21
N LEU A 200 -17.94 -8.39 13.05
CA LEU A 200 -17.61 -6.99 12.69
C LEU A 200 -16.11 -6.70 12.80
N LYS A 201 -15.28 -7.76 12.81
CA LYS A 201 -13.84 -7.66 13.05
C LYS A 201 -13.12 -6.99 11.87
N THR A 202 -13.43 -7.41 10.63
CA THR A 202 -12.82 -6.82 9.43
C THR A 202 -13.11 -5.34 9.28
N PRO A 203 -14.37 -4.86 9.33
CA PRO A 203 -14.63 -3.41 9.26
C PRO A 203 -13.96 -2.64 10.40
N GLY A 204 -13.95 -3.19 11.62
CA GLY A 204 -13.31 -2.55 12.78
C GLY A 204 -11.79 -2.37 12.61
N GLU A 205 -11.10 -3.42 12.15
CA GLU A 205 -9.67 -3.35 11.85
C GLU A 205 -9.37 -2.37 10.71
N ILE A 206 -10.17 -2.38 9.63
CA ILE A 206 -9.99 -1.46 8.50
C ILE A 206 -10.13 -0.01 8.96
N ILE A 207 -11.16 0.32 9.75
CA ILE A 207 -11.38 1.69 10.25
C ILE A 207 -10.17 2.18 11.07
N LEU A 208 -9.66 1.32 11.95
CA LEU A 208 -8.55 1.66 12.84
C LEU A 208 -7.21 1.75 12.10
N GLU A 209 -6.90 0.75 11.28
CA GLU A 209 -5.59 0.59 10.64
C GLU A 209 -5.43 1.44 9.38
N CYS A 210 -6.52 1.68 8.64
CA CYS A 210 -6.51 2.51 7.42
C CYS A 210 -6.88 3.97 7.71
N ARG A 211 -7.27 4.31 8.95
CA ARG A 211 -7.65 5.66 9.40
C ARG A 211 -8.71 6.31 8.49
N LEU A 212 -9.79 5.56 8.23
CA LEU A 212 -10.88 6.02 7.38
C LEU A 212 -11.56 7.27 7.95
N THR A 213 -12.09 8.13 7.06
CA THR A 213 -12.99 9.21 7.50
C THR A 213 -14.33 8.63 7.97
N LYS A 214 -15.09 9.43 8.73
CA LYS A 214 -16.38 9.02 9.26
C LYS A 214 -17.35 8.60 8.15
N GLU A 215 -17.34 9.33 7.04
CA GLU A 215 -18.21 9.12 5.87
C GLU A 215 -17.85 7.83 5.15
N SER A 216 -16.56 7.59 4.88
CA SER A 216 -16.08 6.35 4.27
C SER A 216 -16.36 5.13 5.15
N ALA A 217 -16.10 5.26 6.46
CA ALA A 217 -16.37 4.20 7.42
C ALA A 217 -17.87 3.85 7.48
N TRP A 218 -18.74 4.86 7.50
CA TRP A 218 -20.18 4.67 7.53
C TRP A 218 -20.69 3.99 6.26
N GLN A 219 -20.27 4.46 5.07
CA GLN A 219 -20.70 3.83 3.82
C GLN A 219 -20.18 2.40 3.66
N MET A 220 -18.91 2.16 3.99
CA MET A 220 -18.34 0.81 3.99
C MET A 220 -19.15 -0.11 4.90
N MET A 221 -19.46 0.34 6.13
CA MET A 221 -20.25 -0.43 7.08
C MET A 221 -21.68 -0.68 6.57
N ALA A 222 -22.32 0.33 5.97
CA ALA A 222 -23.66 0.19 5.41
C ALA A 222 -23.71 -0.87 4.30
N LYS A 223 -22.68 -0.95 3.44
CA LYS A 223 -22.57 -1.98 2.40
C LYS A 223 -22.13 -3.34 2.93
N TYR A 224 -21.32 -3.36 3.98
CA TYR A 224 -20.91 -4.59 4.65
C TYR A 224 -22.07 -5.29 5.37
N CYS A 225 -22.95 -4.53 6.02
CA CYS A 225 -24.12 -5.07 6.71
C CYS A 225 -25.32 -5.29 5.77
N ALA A 226 -25.25 -4.84 4.52
CA ALA A 226 -26.32 -5.05 3.54
C ALA A 226 -26.31 -6.50 3.05
N ASP A 227 -27.49 -7.12 3.04
CA ASP A 227 -27.70 -8.46 2.49
C ASP A 227 -27.95 -8.43 0.97
N ASP A 228 -27.34 -7.45 0.28
CA ASP A 228 -27.50 -7.23 -1.15
C ASP A 228 -26.90 -8.41 -1.93
N ASP A 229 -27.65 -8.92 -2.90
CA ASP A 229 -27.14 -9.83 -3.91
C ASP A 229 -26.68 -9.02 -5.13
N ILE A 230 -25.37 -8.83 -5.24
CA ILE A 230 -24.76 -8.03 -6.31
C ILE A 230 -24.32 -8.99 -7.41
N TYR A 231 -24.82 -8.76 -8.63
CA TYR A 231 -24.53 -9.57 -9.82
C TYR A 231 -24.94 -11.05 -9.71
N GLU A 232 -25.91 -11.39 -8.85
CA GLU A 232 -26.37 -12.79 -8.64
C GLU A 232 -25.25 -13.70 -8.10
N MET A 233 -24.30 -13.11 -7.36
CA MET A 233 -23.15 -13.81 -6.76
C MET A 233 -23.41 -14.27 -5.31
N GLY A 234 -24.65 -14.07 -4.85
CA GLY A 234 -25.12 -14.47 -3.55
C GLY A 234 -25.18 -13.32 -2.55
N ARG A 235 -26.00 -13.56 -1.52
CA ARG A 235 -26.24 -12.64 -0.41
C ARG A 235 -24.95 -12.27 0.35
N GLY A 236 -24.82 -10.99 0.70
CA GLY A 236 -23.68 -10.48 1.46
C GLY A 236 -22.34 -10.56 0.70
N ILE A 237 -22.37 -10.60 -0.63
CA ILE A 237 -21.16 -10.74 -1.46
C ILE A 237 -20.13 -9.64 -1.19
N TYR A 238 -20.59 -8.41 -0.94
CA TYR A 238 -19.72 -7.29 -0.58
C TYR A 238 -18.88 -7.59 0.67
N ALA A 239 -19.51 -8.12 1.72
CA ALA A 239 -18.83 -8.45 2.97
C ALA A 239 -17.80 -9.57 2.77
N ARG A 240 -18.17 -10.63 2.03
CA ARG A 240 -17.26 -11.75 1.71
C ARG A 240 -16.03 -11.29 0.92
N VAL A 241 -16.22 -10.42 -0.07
CA VAL A 241 -15.13 -9.84 -0.86
C VAL A 241 -14.27 -8.93 0.01
N LEU A 242 -14.87 -8.05 0.82
CA LEU A 242 -14.10 -7.17 1.72
C LEU A 242 -13.25 -7.97 2.71
N ASN A 243 -13.80 -9.06 3.26
CA ASN A 243 -13.06 -9.96 4.16
C ASN A 243 -11.85 -10.59 3.48
N SER A 244 -12.05 -11.11 2.25
CA SER A 244 -11.00 -11.74 1.45
C SER A 244 -9.90 -10.74 1.08
N VAL A 245 -10.29 -9.53 0.63
CA VAL A 245 -9.36 -8.43 0.35
C VAL A 245 -8.56 -8.08 1.61
N TRP A 246 -9.21 -7.92 2.76
CA TRP A 246 -8.52 -7.59 4.00
C TRP A 246 -7.51 -8.65 4.42
N GLN A 247 -7.87 -9.94 4.33
CA GLN A 247 -6.92 -11.01 4.63
C GLN A 247 -5.70 -11.00 3.72
N TYR A 248 -5.89 -10.72 2.43
CA TYR A 248 -4.78 -10.56 1.50
C TYR A 248 -3.86 -9.40 1.90
N ILE A 249 -4.44 -8.25 2.25
CA ILE A 249 -3.69 -7.08 2.68
C ILE A 249 -2.83 -7.39 3.90
N LYS A 250 -3.36 -8.15 4.86
CA LYS A 250 -2.64 -8.51 6.10
C LYS A 250 -1.45 -9.41 5.88
N THR A 251 -1.55 -10.35 4.93
CA THR A 251 -0.48 -11.32 4.64
C THR A 251 0.50 -10.83 3.57
N SER A 252 0.17 -9.74 2.87
CA SER A 252 1.00 -9.18 1.81
C SER A 252 2.26 -8.46 2.34
N PRO A 253 3.43 -8.63 1.68
CA PRO A 253 4.61 -7.80 1.91
C PRO A 253 4.38 -6.30 1.67
N HIS A 254 3.35 -5.95 0.88
CA HIS A 254 2.99 -4.58 0.51
C HIS A 254 1.81 -4.02 1.33
N ALA A 255 1.54 -4.58 2.52
CA ALA A 255 0.39 -4.24 3.35
C ALA A 255 0.20 -2.72 3.57
N ALA A 256 1.29 -1.96 3.78
CA ALA A 256 1.19 -0.52 4.01
C ALA A 256 0.66 0.25 2.79
N ASP A 257 1.08 -0.13 1.59
CA ASP A 257 0.63 0.50 0.34
C ASP A 257 -0.81 0.08 0.03
N LEU A 258 -1.13 -1.20 0.20
CA LEU A 258 -2.49 -1.72 -0.01
C LEU A 258 -3.52 -1.10 0.95
N LYS A 259 -3.14 -0.83 2.21
CA LYS A 259 -3.99 -0.09 3.16
C LYS A 259 -4.28 1.33 2.70
N ASN A 260 -3.29 2.01 2.13
CA ASN A 260 -3.48 3.34 1.56
C ASN A 260 -4.40 3.29 0.33
N ILE A 261 -4.23 2.30 -0.55
CA ILE A 261 -5.09 2.09 -1.72
C ILE A 261 -6.53 1.81 -1.27
N LEU A 262 -6.73 0.90 -0.31
CA LEU A 262 -8.04 0.60 0.28
C LEU A 262 -8.70 1.87 0.84
N ALA A 263 -7.96 2.69 1.60
CA ALA A 263 -8.48 3.95 2.15
C ALA A 263 -8.92 4.93 1.05
N VAL A 264 -8.15 5.05 -0.03
CA VAL A 264 -8.48 5.91 -1.18
C VAL A 264 -9.71 5.39 -1.91
N GLU A 265 -9.77 4.10 -2.24
CA GLU A 265 -10.92 3.51 -2.95
C GLU A 265 -12.20 3.59 -2.11
N LEU A 266 -12.13 3.38 -0.80
CA LEU A 266 -13.29 3.55 0.10
C LEU A 266 -13.74 5.01 0.25
N LYS A 267 -12.85 5.97 0.04
CA LYS A 267 -13.20 7.40 -0.02
C LYS A 267 -13.84 7.76 -1.34
N ASP A 268 -13.30 7.28 -2.45
CA ASP A 268 -13.82 7.53 -3.79
C ASP A 268 -15.15 6.80 -4.04
N ASN A 269 -15.43 5.75 -3.27
CA ASN A 269 -16.70 5.05 -3.28
C ASN A 269 -17.88 5.89 -2.77
N ILE A 270 -17.65 7.00 -2.07
CA ILE A 270 -18.72 7.75 -1.41
C ILE A 270 -19.81 8.16 -2.41
N GLY A 271 -21.06 7.75 -2.17
CA GLY A 271 -22.21 8.03 -3.03
C GLY A 271 -22.38 7.10 -4.24
N MET A 272 -21.51 6.11 -4.44
CA MET A 272 -21.64 5.12 -5.52
C MET A 272 -22.64 3.99 -5.19
N CYS A 273 -23.21 3.37 -6.23
CA CYS A 273 -24.09 2.21 -6.11
C CYS A 273 -23.34 0.95 -5.62
N ALA A 274 -24.08 -0.10 -5.22
CA ALA A 274 -23.50 -1.33 -4.65
C ALA A 274 -22.56 -2.03 -5.66
N GLN A 275 -22.96 -2.10 -6.92
CA GLN A 275 -22.15 -2.63 -8.02
C GLN A 275 -20.83 -1.86 -8.20
N GLY A 276 -20.89 -0.52 -8.20
CA GLY A 276 -19.70 0.33 -8.30
C GLY A 276 -18.74 0.15 -7.11
N ASN A 277 -19.27 0.01 -5.89
CA ASN A 277 -18.46 -0.24 -4.70
C ASN A 277 -17.74 -1.60 -4.78
N LEU A 278 -18.43 -2.65 -5.26
CA LEU A 278 -17.85 -3.99 -5.41
C LEU A 278 -16.73 -4.01 -6.46
N SER A 279 -16.94 -3.37 -7.61
CA SER A 279 -15.93 -3.27 -8.67
C SER A 279 -14.67 -2.53 -8.20
N ARG A 280 -14.82 -1.46 -7.42
CA ARG A 280 -13.68 -0.73 -6.85
C ARG A 280 -12.93 -1.52 -5.78
N LEU A 281 -13.63 -2.33 -4.97
CA LEU A 281 -12.96 -3.25 -4.04
C LEU A 281 -12.05 -4.23 -4.79
N CYS A 282 -12.52 -4.77 -5.92
CA CYS A 282 -11.73 -5.68 -6.75
C CYS A 282 -10.46 -5.02 -7.31
N ASN A 283 -10.53 -3.73 -7.63
CA ASN A 283 -9.39 -2.97 -8.17
C ASN A 283 -8.24 -2.78 -7.16
N ILE A 284 -8.49 -2.90 -5.86
CA ILE A 284 -7.46 -2.75 -4.81
C ILE A 284 -6.34 -3.77 -4.97
N LEU A 285 -6.71 -4.98 -5.43
CA LEU A 285 -5.78 -6.09 -5.61
C LEU A 285 -5.17 -6.14 -7.03
N SER A 286 -5.54 -5.20 -7.90
CA SER A 286 -5.02 -5.12 -9.25
C SER A 286 -3.50 -4.90 -9.24
N GLY A 287 -2.78 -5.76 -9.96
CA GLY A 287 -1.31 -5.74 -9.99
C GLY A 287 -0.63 -6.29 -8.73
N TYR A 288 -1.41 -6.78 -7.75
CA TYR A 288 -0.89 -7.47 -6.56
C TYR A 288 -1.31 -8.93 -6.48
N LEU A 289 -2.50 -9.29 -6.95
CA LEU A 289 -2.99 -10.66 -6.99
C LEU A 289 -2.93 -11.19 -8.43
N GLU A 290 -2.22 -12.30 -8.63
CA GLU A 290 -2.13 -12.97 -9.94
C GLU A 290 -3.53 -13.45 -10.36
N GLY A 291 -3.94 -13.12 -11.59
CA GLY A 291 -5.30 -13.38 -12.09
C GLY A 291 -6.29 -12.21 -11.92
N VAL A 292 -5.91 -11.14 -11.20
CA VAL A 292 -6.69 -9.88 -11.14
C VAL A 292 -6.11 -8.87 -12.12
N ASP A 293 -6.49 -9.00 -13.40
CA ASP A 293 -6.12 -8.04 -14.45
C ASP A 293 -7.20 -6.99 -14.67
N THR A 294 -6.89 -5.73 -14.33
CA THR A 294 -7.69 -4.58 -14.77
C THR A 294 -7.48 -4.24 -16.24
N GLU A 295 -6.43 -4.76 -16.90
CA GLU A 295 -6.06 -4.41 -18.28
C GLU A 295 -6.74 -5.21 -19.40
N ALA A 296 -7.71 -6.08 -19.11
CA ALA A 296 -8.44 -6.75 -20.21
C ALA A 296 -9.32 -5.74 -20.99
N LYS A 297 -8.79 -5.23 -22.11
CA LYS A 297 -9.52 -4.56 -23.20
C LYS A 297 -10.54 -5.54 -23.78
N SER A 298 -11.75 -5.10 -24.11
CA SER A 298 -12.73 -5.95 -24.81
C SER A 298 -12.17 -6.41 -26.17
N LYS A 299 -12.65 -7.55 -26.71
CA LYS A 299 -12.23 -8.03 -28.04
C LYS A 299 -12.36 -6.93 -29.10
N ASN A 300 -13.45 -6.18 -29.09
CA ASN A 300 -13.70 -5.08 -30.02
C ASN A 300 -12.75 -3.89 -29.83
N GLU A 301 -12.29 -3.62 -28.60
CA GLU A 301 -11.25 -2.60 -28.35
C GLU A 301 -9.88 -3.06 -28.83
N ASN A 302 -9.56 -4.35 -28.69
CA ASN A 302 -8.32 -4.93 -29.19
C ASN A 302 -8.28 -4.90 -30.74
N ILE A 303 -9.40 -5.25 -31.38
CA ILE A 303 -9.57 -5.13 -32.84
C ILE A 303 -9.40 -3.67 -33.26
N GLY A 304 -10.12 -2.74 -32.65
CA GLY A 304 -10.07 -1.32 -33.02
C GLY A 304 -8.69 -0.68 -32.88
N GLU A 305 -7.95 -1.00 -31.82
CA GLU A 305 -6.59 -0.50 -31.60
C GLU A 305 -5.59 -1.08 -32.61
N ARG A 306 -5.65 -2.39 -32.86
CA ARG A 306 -4.77 -3.05 -33.84
C ARG A 306 -5.10 -2.60 -35.26
N PHE A 307 -6.38 -2.44 -35.61
CA PHE A 307 -6.85 -1.97 -36.91
C PHE A 307 -6.44 -0.51 -37.17
N SER A 308 -6.46 0.34 -36.14
CA SER A 308 -5.98 1.73 -36.25
C SER A 308 -4.50 1.80 -36.63
N ALA A 309 -3.68 0.83 -36.19
CA ALA A 309 -2.27 0.76 -36.59
C ALA A 309 -2.10 0.35 -38.06
N LEU A 310 -3.02 -0.47 -38.60
CA LEU A 310 -3.01 -0.91 -40.00
C LEU A 310 -3.33 0.20 -40.99
N LEU A 311 -4.11 1.22 -40.60
CA LEU A 311 -4.43 2.36 -41.47
C LEU A 311 -3.19 3.17 -41.91
N ASN A 312 -2.05 2.99 -41.24
CA ASN A 312 -0.77 3.60 -41.62
C ASN A 312 0.00 2.79 -42.68
N ILE A 313 -0.52 1.64 -43.13
CA ILE A 313 0.09 0.82 -44.18
C ILE A 313 -0.46 1.30 -45.53
N ASP A 314 0.37 1.87 -46.39
CA ASP A 314 -0.06 2.44 -47.69
C ASP A 314 -0.58 1.38 -48.68
N ASP A 315 -0.04 0.17 -48.63
CA ASP A 315 -0.45 -0.97 -49.47
C ASP A 315 -1.76 -1.58 -48.95
N LEU A 316 -2.83 -1.42 -49.73
CA LEU A 316 -4.17 -1.91 -49.40
C LEU A 316 -4.21 -3.44 -49.23
N GLN A 317 -3.47 -4.19 -50.05
CA GLN A 317 -3.49 -5.65 -50.00
C GLN A 317 -2.79 -6.15 -48.73
N GLN A 318 -1.66 -5.57 -48.37
CA GLN A 318 -0.97 -5.89 -47.11
C GLN A 318 -1.79 -5.48 -45.88
N ARG A 319 -2.52 -4.37 -45.96
CA ARG A 319 -3.42 -3.90 -44.90
C ARG A 319 -4.57 -4.88 -44.63
N LEU A 320 -5.20 -5.37 -45.69
CA LEU A 320 -6.31 -6.32 -45.60
C LEU A 320 -5.85 -7.69 -45.09
N GLU A 321 -4.69 -8.19 -45.54
CA GLU A 321 -4.11 -9.45 -45.05
C GLU A 321 -3.67 -9.37 -43.57
N ALA A 322 -3.18 -8.21 -43.13
CA ALA A 322 -2.85 -7.99 -41.72
C ALA A 322 -4.12 -7.87 -40.87
N GLY A 323 -5.17 -7.23 -41.38
CA GLY A 323 -6.49 -7.17 -40.75
C GLY A 323 -7.12 -8.54 -40.56
N GLN A 324 -7.08 -9.40 -41.57
CA GLN A 324 -7.58 -10.77 -41.48
C GLN A 324 -6.83 -11.60 -40.44
N ARG A 325 -5.49 -11.51 -40.39
CA ARG A 325 -4.68 -12.19 -39.37
C ARG A 325 -5.05 -11.76 -37.95
N ILE A 326 -5.31 -10.47 -37.72
CA ILE A 326 -5.74 -9.96 -36.41
C ILE A 326 -7.13 -10.50 -36.01
N LEU A 327 -8.05 -10.62 -36.97
CA LEU A 327 -9.39 -11.18 -36.71
C LEU A 327 -9.35 -12.70 -36.45
N GLU A 328 -8.41 -13.41 -37.08
CA GLU A 328 -8.15 -14.82 -36.81
C GLU A 328 -7.51 -15.04 -35.43
N GLU A 329 -6.50 -14.25 -35.08
CA GLU A 329 -5.87 -14.29 -33.75
C GLU A 329 -6.86 -14.02 -32.60
N LEU A 330 -7.94 -13.28 -32.86
CA LEU A 330 -8.94 -12.89 -31.86
C LEU A 330 -10.20 -13.79 -31.85
N ASP A 331 -10.20 -14.86 -32.66
CA ASP A 331 -11.33 -15.79 -32.83
C ASP A 331 -12.64 -15.05 -33.17
N VAL A 332 -12.59 -14.11 -34.12
CA VAL A 332 -13.79 -13.42 -34.60
C VAL A 332 -14.53 -14.35 -35.59
N PRO A 333 -15.85 -14.60 -35.41
CA PRO A 333 -16.64 -15.42 -36.33
C PRO A 333 -16.60 -14.89 -37.77
N LEU A 334 -16.50 -15.78 -38.77
CA LEU A 334 -16.37 -15.41 -40.18
C LEU A 334 -17.47 -14.43 -40.67
N GLU A 335 -18.67 -14.58 -40.13
CA GLU A 335 -19.86 -13.78 -40.44
C GLU A 335 -19.71 -12.30 -40.00
N GLU A 336 -18.94 -12.04 -38.94
CA GLU A 336 -18.74 -10.71 -38.37
C GLU A 336 -17.50 -10.01 -38.94
N ARG A 337 -16.62 -10.73 -39.66
CA ARG A 337 -15.35 -10.18 -40.17
C ARG A 337 -15.54 -9.14 -41.26
N GLY A 338 -16.59 -9.27 -42.07
CA GLY A 338 -16.86 -8.35 -43.20
C GLY A 338 -16.94 -6.90 -42.75
N HIS A 339 -17.71 -6.63 -41.69
CA HIS A 339 -17.88 -5.28 -41.15
C HIS A 339 -16.59 -4.62 -40.64
N TRP A 340 -15.60 -5.40 -40.21
CA TRP A 340 -14.30 -4.89 -39.79
C TRP A 340 -13.35 -4.68 -40.96
N ILE A 341 -13.38 -5.58 -41.94
CA ILE A 341 -12.55 -5.48 -43.15
C ILE A 341 -12.96 -4.28 -44.01
N ASP A 342 -14.26 -4.00 -44.12
CA ASP A 342 -14.80 -2.84 -44.83
C ASP A 342 -14.29 -1.51 -44.25
N ALA A 343 -13.85 -1.48 -42.99
CA ALA A 343 -13.28 -0.30 -42.34
C ALA A 343 -11.79 -0.05 -42.70
N LEU A 344 -11.13 -0.98 -43.41
CA LEU A 344 -9.72 -0.88 -43.82
C LEU A 344 -9.54 -0.54 -45.31
N THR A 345 -10.56 -0.76 -46.13
CA THR A 345 -10.71 -0.27 -47.52
C THR A 345 -11.05 1.20 -47.54
#